data_AF-A0A1W9SJW2-F1
#
_entry.id   AF-A0A1W9SJW2-F1
#
_cell.length_a   1.000
_cell.length_b   1.000
_cell.length_c   1.000
_cell.angle_alpha   90.00
_cell.angle_beta   90.00
_cell.angle_gamma   90.00
#
_symmetry.space_group_name_H-M   'P 1'
#
loop_
_entity.id
_entity.type
_entity.pdbx_description
1 polymer ?
#
loop_
_entity_poly.entity_id
_entity_poly.type
_entity_poly.pdbx_seq_one_letter_code
_entity_poly.pdbx_strand_id
1 'polypeptide(L)'
;MKNKLLVLLFMLLFIGNIFAENIPEERAKIIAKNFYFDRINAIDNRDFASIKLTSVDFRNEYFHVFNVGRDEGYVVVSADDRAIPILAYSFERNFKTNPNLDFFLNMYQEQIKYARENKVFSSDFIKRKWEKLINFSFENTKDDEIVSVEPLIFTNWNQGYPWNAMCPIDAAATDGRVPVGCVATAAVQVMKYYNYPEYGIGSHSYYASGYAFTPALASALPLYFGYSYDASTISKNSYSSDNAWIIDIKEQLDAKRPMVYAGRPEDGTAGHAWVCDGYQMEDGQDAYFHMNFGWGGSGNGYCTLDNIITYATGGGSQDDFNLDQRAIINLYPDDADYPYHCNSNNYIGGIEGTFNDGSVNEDYQNGNNCNYIIEPTCAAIYSYVELSFDRFDVNLGDVLKIYDGNSSETEILGEYTYGDTILPNNKIYSTKGNGMYINFTTDEQYNASGWNASYKTNLCPIEKDFGKKNDVLNDGSGLCVYGASSCKYILNPNDATTFTLNFSEFENNNKIPYKWFS
;
A
#
# COMPACT_ATOMS: atom_id res chain seq x y z
N MET A 1 -39.56 34.74 -49.24
CA MET A 1 -38.86 33.44 -49.08
C MET A 1 -37.34 33.54 -48.94
N LYS A 2 -36.67 34.64 -49.31
CA LYS A 2 -35.20 34.77 -49.20
C LYS A 2 -34.65 35.00 -47.78
N ASN A 3 -35.46 35.50 -46.83
CA ASN A 3 -34.98 35.78 -45.47
C ASN A 3 -35.09 34.59 -44.49
N LYS A 4 -35.78 33.50 -44.85
CA LYS A 4 -35.83 32.28 -44.02
C LYS A 4 -34.68 31.30 -44.31
N LEU A 5 -34.05 31.41 -45.49
CA LEU A 5 -32.93 30.54 -45.88
C LEU A 5 -31.61 30.99 -45.21
N LEU A 6 -31.45 32.28 -44.92
CA LEU A 6 -30.25 32.82 -44.27
C LEU A 6 -30.14 32.43 -42.79
N VAL A 7 -31.28 32.25 -42.11
CA VAL A 7 -31.34 31.84 -40.69
C VAL A 7 -31.04 30.34 -40.54
N LEU A 8 -31.43 29.50 -41.51
CA LEU A 8 -31.02 28.09 -41.52
C LEU A 8 -29.52 27.92 -41.84
N LEU A 9 -28.94 28.77 -42.69
CA LEU A 9 -27.50 28.72 -42.99
C LEU A 9 -26.64 29.18 -41.79
N PHE A 10 -27.16 30.07 -40.95
CA PHE A 10 -26.47 30.51 -39.71
C PHE A 10 -26.64 29.52 -38.55
N MET A 11 -27.72 28.72 -38.51
CA MET A 11 -27.86 27.62 -37.54
C MET A 11 -27.01 26.39 -37.88
N LEU A 12 -26.61 26.19 -39.14
CA LEU A 12 -25.72 25.10 -39.57
C LEU A 12 -24.21 25.42 -39.39
N LEU A 13 -23.85 26.66 -39.04
CA LEU A 13 -22.47 27.10 -38.77
C LEU A 13 -22.08 27.04 -37.28
N PHE A 14 -22.98 26.62 -36.40
CA PHE A 14 -22.73 26.32 -34.99
C PHE A 14 -22.77 24.82 -34.71
N ILE A 15 -22.34 23.99 -35.66
CA ILE A 15 -21.78 22.69 -35.29
C ILE A 15 -20.41 23.02 -34.73
N GLY A 16 -20.36 23.37 -33.45
CA GLY A 16 -19.11 23.46 -32.72
C GLY A 16 -18.40 22.14 -32.96
N ASN A 17 -17.23 22.20 -33.60
CA ASN A 17 -16.38 21.04 -33.64
C ASN A 17 -16.05 20.74 -32.17
N ILE A 18 -16.65 19.67 -31.63
CA ILE A 18 -16.31 19.11 -30.33
C ILE A 18 -14.95 18.43 -30.56
N PHE A 19 -13.91 19.25 -30.68
CA PHE A 19 -12.54 18.77 -30.66
C PHE A 19 -12.20 18.49 -29.20
N ALA A 20 -11.61 17.32 -28.97
CA ALA A 20 -11.01 16.95 -27.71
C ALA A 20 -10.10 18.08 -27.17
N GLU A 21 -10.35 18.51 -25.94
CA GLU A 21 -9.77 19.69 -25.30
C GLU A 21 -8.67 19.30 -24.31
N ASN A 22 -7.60 20.09 -24.22
CA ASN A 22 -6.65 20.00 -23.12
C ASN A 22 -7.38 20.38 -21.82
N ILE A 23 -7.33 19.52 -20.81
CA ILE A 23 -8.04 19.73 -19.55
C ILE A 23 -7.24 20.69 -18.66
N PRO A 24 -7.76 21.90 -18.34
CA PRO A 24 -7.08 22.82 -17.44
C PRO A 24 -7.00 22.27 -16.02
N GLU A 25 -5.94 22.63 -15.30
CA GLU A 25 -5.69 22.18 -13.92
C GLU A 25 -6.90 22.40 -12.99
N GLU A 26 -7.55 23.57 -13.06
CA GLU A 26 -8.74 23.88 -12.25
C GLU A 26 -9.90 22.89 -12.49
N ARG A 27 -10.11 22.48 -13.75
CA ARG A 27 -11.12 21.47 -14.10
C ARG A 27 -10.70 20.08 -13.62
N ALA A 28 -9.43 19.72 -13.81
CA ALA A 28 -8.86 18.47 -13.32
C ALA A 28 -8.97 18.35 -11.79
N LYS A 29 -8.78 19.45 -11.06
CA LYS A 29 -8.88 19.50 -9.60
C LYS A 29 -10.31 19.25 -9.10
N ILE A 30 -11.32 19.79 -9.78
CA ILE A 30 -12.73 19.51 -9.47
C ILE A 30 -13.02 18.02 -9.67
N ILE A 31 -12.57 17.47 -10.79
CA ILE A 31 -12.75 16.06 -11.15
C ILE A 31 -12.06 15.14 -10.14
N ALA A 32 -10.81 15.43 -9.78
CA ALA A 32 -10.07 14.72 -8.75
C ALA A 32 -10.84 14.68 -7.42
N LYS A 33 -11.39 15.82 -7.01
CA LYS A 33 -12.12 15.92 -5.75
C LYS A 33 -13.42 15.12 -5.77
N ASN A 34 -14.18 15.22 -6.86
CA ASN A 34 -15.43 14.48 -7.04
C ASN A 34 -15.17 12.97 -7.03
N PHE A 35 -14.16 12.51 -7.78
CA PHE A 35 -13.78 11.11 -7.80
C PHE A 35 -13.30 10.62 -6.43
N TYR A 36 -12.39 11.34 -5.78
CA TYR A 36 -11.87 10.92 -4.47
C TYR A 36 -13.00 10.80 -3.45
N PHE A 37 -13.93 11.76 -3.43
CA PHE A 37 -15.10 11.68 -2.56
C PHE A 37 -16.00 10.50 -2.88
N ASP A 38 -16.33 10.29 -4.16
CA ASP A 38 -17.17 9.16 -4.62
C ASP A 38 -16.65 7.83 -4.09
N ARG A 39 -15.33 7.62 -4.18
CA ARG A 39 -14.68 6.39 -3.75
C ARG A 39 -14.49 6.29 -2.24
N ILE A 40 -13.98 7.33 -1.59
CA ILE A 40 -13.71 7.26 -0.15
C ILE A 40 -15.02 7.16 0.63
N ASN A 41 -16.11 7.78 0.18
CA ASN A 41 -17.38 7.79 0.90
C ASN A 41 -18.08 6.42 0.94
N ALA A 42 -17.70 5.50 0.05
CA ALA A 42 -18.11 4.10 0.13
C ALA A 42 -17.40 3.32 1.26
N ILE A 43 -16.24 3.82 1.73
CA ILE A 43 -15.37 3.17 2.71
C ILE A 43 -15.44 3.89 4.08
N ASP A 44 -15.42 5.21 4.06
CA ASP A 44 -15.36 6.11 5.20
C ASP A 44 -16.30 7.31 4.92
N ASN A 45 -17.32 7.51 5.76
CA ASN A 45 -18.37 8.52 5.62
C ASN A 45 -17.82 9.95 5.84
N ARG A 46 -16.94 10.39 4.93
CA ARG A 46 -16.20 11.65 4.93
C ARG A 46 -17.10 12.80 4.47
N ASP A 47 -16.87 13.98 5.03
CA ASP A 47 -17.50 15.20 4.53
C ASP A 47 -16.80 15.68 3.23
N PHE A 48 -17.56 15.93 2.17
CA PHE A 48 -17.03 16.50 0.92
C PHE A 48 -16.25 17.80 1.16
N ALA A 49 -16.69 18.63 2.12
CA ALA A 49 -16.03 19.88 2.43
C ALA A 49 -14.66 19.70 3.10
N SER A 50 -14.42 18.58 3.80
CA SER A 50 -13.16 18.29 4.48
C SER A 50 -12.05 17.89 3.52
N ILE A 51 -12.38 17.32 2.36
CA ILE A 51 -11.39 16.94 1.33
C ILE A 51 -10.74 18.19 0.75
N LYS A 52 -9.44 18.36 1.00
CA LYS A 52 -8.60 19.44 0.47
C LYS A 52 -7.59 18.89 -0.50
N LEU A 53 -7.52 19.48 -1.69
CA LEU A 53 -6.56 19.11 -2.73
C LEU A 53 -5.46 20.16 -2.88
N THR A 54 -4.22 19.69 -2.94
CA THR A 54 -3.05 20.51 -3.29
C THR A 54 -2.40 19.97 -4.56
N SER A 55 -2.17 20.85 -5.53
CA SER A 55 -1.51 20.47 -6.78
C SER A 55 -0.06 20.13 -6.51
N VAL A 56 0.43 19.06 -7.13
CA VAL A 56 1.84 18.69 -7.09
C VAL A 56 2.54 19.35 -8.28
N ASP A 57 3.64 20.07 -8.02
CA ASP A 57 4.50 20.62 -9.08
C ASP A 57 5.29 19.48 -9.73
N PHE A 58 4.59 18.73 -10.58
CA PHE A 58 5.12 17.65 -11.39
C PHE A 58 5.00 18.11 -12.85
N ARG A 59 6.11 18.56 -13.44
CA ARG A 59 6.11 19.11 -14.81
C ARG A 59 5.79 18.02 -15.83
N ASN A 60 4.51 17.84 -16.11
CA ASN A 60 3.98 16.92 -17.09
C ASN A 60 2.80 17.60 -17.82
N GLU A 61 2.75 17.50 -19.15
CA GLU A 61 1.68 18.11 -19.97
C GLU A 61 0.52 17.13 -20.30
N TYR A 62 0.62 15.88 -19.85
CA TYR A 62 -0.29 14.78 -20.15
C TYR A 62 -1.21 14.43 -18.99
N PHE A 63 -0.87 14.81 -17.75
CA PHE A 63 -1.73 14.63 -16.58
C PHE A 63 -1.40 15.63 -15.46
N HIS A 64 -2.37 15.81 -14.57
CA HIS A 64 -2.29 16.62 -13.35
C HIS A 64 -2.29 15.71 -12.13
N VAL A 65 -1.55 16.08 -11.08
CA VAL A 65 -1.47 15.31 -9.84
C VAL A 65 -1.90 16.16 -8.66
N PHE A 66 -2.79 15.63 -7.83
CA PHE A 66 -3.30 16.31 -6.64
C PHE A 66 -3.13 15.44 -5.40
N ASN A 67 -2.47 15.99 -4.37
CA ASN A 67 -2.40 15.40 -3.04
C ASN A 67 -3.66 15.71 -2.24
N VAL A 68 -4.07 14.78 -1.37
CA VAL A 68 -5.25 14.90 -0.52
C VAL A 68 -4.85 15.13 0.93
N GLY A 69 -5.40 16.18 1.54
CA GLY A 69 -5.15 16.49 2.93
C GLY A 69 -3.66 16.68 3.23
N ARG A 70 -3.21 16.19 4.39
CA ARG A 70 -1.80 16.25 4.80
C ARG A 70 -0.98 15.06 4.30
N ASP A 71 -1.59 13.88 4.28
CA ASP A 71 -1.02 12.61 3.81
C ASP A 71 -2.14 11.58 3.62
N GLU A 72 -3.27 11.99 3.03
CA GLU A 72 -4.50 11.16 2.95
C GLU A 72 -4.69 10.51 1.57
N GLY A 73 -3.72 10.67 0.65
CA GLY A 73 -3.80 10.07 -0.67
C GLY A 73 -3.42 11.00 -1.81
N TYR A 74 -3.63 10.52 -3.02
CA TYR A 74 -3.46 11.34 -4.22
C TYR A 74 -4.43 10.93 -5.32
N VAL A 75 -4.59 11.79 -6.32
CA VAL A 75 -5.32 11.51 -7.56
C VAL A 75 -4.53 12.02 -8.76
N VAL A 76 -4.34 11.18 -9.76
CA VAL A 76 -3.73 11.50 -11.05
C VAL A 76 -4.83 11.59 -12.10
N VAL A 77 -5.01 12.78 -12.66
CA VAL A 77 -6.08 13.10 -13.63
C VAL A 77 -5.47 13.35 -15.00
N SER A 78 -6.02 12.74 -16.06
CA SER A 78 -5.60 13.01 -17.43
C SER A 78 -5.73 14.50 -17.78
N ALA A 79 -4.75 15.04 -18.52
CA ALA A 79 -4.82 16.39 -19.09
C ALA A 79 -5.45 16.39 -20.50
N ASP A 80 -6.02 15.28 -20.95
CA ASP A 80 -6.63 15.12 -22.27
C ASP A 80 -7.90 14.25 -22.20
N ASP A 81 -9.02 14.76 -22.72
CA ASP A 81 -10.31 14.08 -22.70
C ASP A 81 -10.46 12.93 -23.74
N ARG A 82 -9.39 12.67 -24.52
CA ARG A 82 -9.25 11.43 -25.32
C ARG A 82 -8.95 10.22 -24.46
N ALA A 83 -8.40 10.42 -23.26
CA ALA A 83 -8.12 9.35 -22.30
C ALA A 83 -9.16 9.35 -21.16
N ILE A 84 -9.23 8.25 -20.41
CA ILE A 84 -10.04 8.18 -19.18
C ILE A 84 -9.65 9.30 -18.20
N PRO A 85 -10.60 9.80 -17.38
CA PRO A 85 -10.34 10.94 -16.50
C PRO A 85 -9.32 10.64 -15.40
N ILE A 86 -9.41 9.48 -14.75
CA ILE A 86 -8.56 9.11 -13.62
C ILE A 86 -7.59 8.02 -14.06
N LEU A 87 -6.29 8.26 -13.88
CA LEU A 87 -5.23 7.35 -14.32
C LEU A 87 -4.71 6.50 -13.15
N ALA A 88 -4.63 7.11 -11.96
CA ALA A 88 -4.23 6.46 -10.73
C ALA A 88 -4.73 7.25 -9.52
N TYR A 89 -4.87 6.60 -8.37
CA TYR A 89 -5.20 7.26 -7.11
C TYR A 89 -4.76 6.43 -5.90
N SER A 90 -4.80 7.02 -4.71
CA SER A 90 -4.50 6.33 -3.45
C SER A 90 -5.31 6.92 -2.31
N PHE A 91 -5.63 6.10 -1.31
CA PHE A 91 -6.17 6.52 -0.01
C PHE A 91 -5.13 6.47 1.12
N GLU A 92 -3.88 6.09 0.79
CA GLU A 92 -2.88 5.77 1.81
C GLU A 92 -1.98 6.96 2.16
N ARG A 93 -1.28 7.49 1.15
CA ARG A 93 -0.25 8.52 1.31
C ARG A 93 -0.29 9.48 0.15
N ASN A 94 0.24 10.68 0.37
CA ASN A 94 0.41 11.65 -0.69
C ASN A 94 1.37 11.14 -1.77
N PHE A 95 1.19 11.69 -2.97
CA PHE A 95 1.98 11.36 -4.15
C PHE A 95 3.46 11.61 -3.87
N LYS A 96 4.23 10.54 -4.05
CA LYS A 96 5.68 10.59 -4.09
C LYS A 96 6.15 9.53 -5.06
N THR A 97 6.84 9.98 -6.11
CA THR A 97 7.26 9.08 -7.16
C THR A 97 8.32 8.08 -6.70
N ASN A 98 8.31 6.93 -7.36
CA ASN A 98 9.29 5.87 -7.27
C ASN A 98 9.37 5.18 -8.65
N PRO A 99 10.43 4.40 -8.95
CA PRO A 99 10.60 3.78 -10.27
C PRO A 99 9.43 2.91 -10.73
N ASN A 100 8.71 2.25 -9.82
CA ASN A 100 7.58 1.38 -10.16
C ASN A 100 6.31 2.19 -10.46
N LEU A 101 6.06 3.30 -9.76
CA LEU A 101 4.97 4.22 -10.12
C LEU A 101 5.29 4.96 -11.43
N ASP A 102 6.55 5.38 -11.61
CA ASP A 102 7.02 6.01 -12.85
C ASP A 102 6.78 5.12 -14.07
N PHE A 103 6.88 3.79 -13.93
CA PHE A 103 6.53 2.85 -15.00
C PHE A 103 5.08 3.04 -15.51
N PHE A 104 4.10 3.12 -14.61
CA PHE A 104 2.70 3.37 -14.97
C PHE A 104 2.50 4.76 -15.55
N LEU A 105 3.07 5.78 -14.91
CA LEU A 105 2.94 7.17 -15.37
C LEU A 105 3.53 7.36 -16.78
N ASN A 106 4.66 6.73 -17.08
CA ASN A 106 5.26 6.74 -18.41
C ASN A 106 4.39 6.00 -19.43
N MET A 107 3.80 4.85 -19.05
CA MET A 107 2.87 4.11 -19.90
C MET A 107 1.63 4.95 -20.25
N TYR A 108 1.05 5.67 -19.29
CA TYR A 108 -0.08 6.56 -19.54
C TYR A 108 0.32 7.77 -20.41
N GLN A 109 1.49 8.34 -20.13
CA GLN A 109 2.01 9.45 -20.92
C GLN A 109 2.13 9.08 -22.41
N GLU A 110 2.76 7.95 -22.74
CA GLU A 110 2.95 7.56 -24.14
C GLU A 110 1.60 7.25 -24.83
N GLN A 111 0.62 6.68 -24.12
CA GLN A 111 -0.74 6.50 -24.63
C GLN A 111 -1.44 7.82 -24.96
N ILE A 112 -1.40 8.80 -24.04
CA ILE A 112 -2.02 10.11 -24.26
C ILE A 112 -1.31 10.86 -25.38
N LYS A 113 0.02 10.81 -25.41
CA LYS A 113 0.83 11.41 -26.48
C LYS A 113 0.49 10.81 -27.84
N TYR A 114 0.41 9.49 -27.94
CA TYR A 114 -0.02 8.82 -29.16
C TYR A 114 -1.41 9.26 -29.60
N ALA A 115 -2.37 9.33 -28.67
CA ALA A 115 -3.73 9.78 -28.98
C ALA A 115 -3.77 11.23 -29.50
N ARG A 116 -2.94 12.12 -28.94
CA ARG A 116 -2.77 13.51 -29.41
C ARG A 116 -2.17 13.55 -30.81
N GLU A 117 -1.04 12.87 -31.04
CA GLU A 117 -0.30 12.89 -32.31
C GLU A 117 -1.13 12.29 -33.46
N ASN A 118 -1.86 11.21 -33.17
CA ASN A 118 -2.71 10.52 -34.16
C ASN A 118 -4.14 11.04 -34.21
N LYS A 119 -4.48 12.06 -33.41
CA LYS A 119 -5.82 12.66 -33.34
C LYS A 119 -6.92 11.63 -33.10
N VAL A 120 -6.66 10.69 -32.19
CA VAL A 120 -7.63 9.68 -31.77
C VAL A 120 -8.87 10.37 -31.22
N PHE A 121 -10.05 9.86 -31.59
CA PHE A 121 -11.31 10.38 -31.10
C PHE A 121 -11.66 9.75 -29.75
N SER A 122 -12.12 10.56 -28.81
CA SER A 122 -12.65 10.06 -27.54
C SER A 122 -13.88 9.18 -27.80
N SER A 123 -13.89 7.97 -27.26
CA SER A 123 -15.01 7.04 -27.36
C SER A 123 -16.20 7.52 -26.51
N ASP A 124 -17.42 7.09 -26.84
CA ASP A 124 -18.60 7.44 -26.02
C ASP A 124 -18.54 6.82 -24.62
N PHE A 125 -17.71 5.81 -24.42
CA PHE A 125 -17.37 5.29 -23.12
C PHE A 125 -16.57 6.31 -22.29
N ILE A 126 -15.46 6.80 -22.84
CA ILE A 126 -14.58 7.77 -22.17
C ILE A 126 -15.36 9.06 -21.88
N LYS A 127 -16.15 9.56 -22.84
CA LYS A 127 -16.99 10.75 -22.63
C LYS A 127 -17.93 10.60 -21.43
N ARG A 128 -18.58 9.43 -21.27
CA ARG A 128 -19.48 9.16 -20.13
C ARG A 128 -18.74 9.21 -18.79
N LYS A 129 -17.50 8.69 -18.72
CA LYS A 129 -16.68 8.81 -17.50
C LYS A 129 -16.39 10.26 -17.13
N TRP A 130 -16.02 11.09 -18.11
CA TRP A 130 -15.84 12.53 -17.88
C TRP A 130 -17.14 13.20 -17.42
N GLU A 131 -18.26 12.93 -18.10
CA GLU A 131 -19.57 13.51 -17.78
C GLU A 131 -20.02 13.14 -16.35
N LYS A 132 -19.79 11.90 -15.91
CA LYS A 132 -20.09 11.42 -14.54
C LYS A 132 -19.39 12.28 -13.49
N LEU A 133 -18.11 12.57 -13.68
CA LEU A 133 -17.30 13.34 -12.72
C LEU A 133 -17.50 14.85 -12.83
N ILE A 134 -17.90 15.35 -14.01
CA ILE A 134 -18.22 16.77 -14.23
C ILE A 134 -19.59 17.10 -13.64
N ASN A 135 -20.60 16.29 -13.93
CA ASN A 135 -21.97 16.45 -13.45
C ASN A 135 -22.21 15.64 -12.17
N PHE A 136 -21.21 15.62 -11.29
CA PHE A 136 -21.22 14.84 -10.07
C PHE A 136 -22.43 15.18 -9.18
N SER A 137 -23.11 14.16 -8.67
CA SER A 137 -24.23 14.32 -7.74
C SER A 137 -24.11 13.35 -6.57
N PHE A 138 -24.43 13.84 -5.37
CA PHE A 138 -24.36 13.05 -4.13
C PHE A 138 -25.41 11.94 -4.06
N GLU A 139 -26.49 12.03 -4.86
CA GLU A 139 -27.56 11.03 -4.87
C GLU A 139 -27.12 9.74 -5.58
N ASN A 140 -26.11 9.81 -6.47
CA ASN A 140 -25.62 8.66 -7.25
C ASN A 140 -24.47 7.88 -6.57
N THR A 141 -23.99 8.29 -5.39
CA THR A 141 -22.80 7.71 -4.74
C THR A 141 -23.08 6.43 -3.96
N LYS A 142 -24.34 5.97 -3.89
CA LYS A 142 -24.77 4.82 -3.07
C LYS A 142 -25.40 3.67 -3.85
N ASP A 143 -25.57 3.80 -5.16
CA ASP A 143 -26.45 2.91 -5.93
C ASP A 143 -25.77 1.67 -6.52
N ASP A 144 -24.43 1.63 -6.58
CA ASP A 144 -23.71 0.44 -7.03
C ASP A 144 -22.78 -0.07 -5.91
N GLU A 145 -23.02 -1.30 -5.45
CA GLU A 145 -22.07 -2.04 -4.62
C GLU A 145 -20.75 -2.12 -5.41
N ILE A 146 -19.73 -1.40 -4.97
CA ILE A 146 -18.42 -1.44 -5.63
C ILE A 146 -17.90 -2.85 -5.44
N VAL A 147 -17.93 -3.65 -6.51
CA VAL A 147 -17.26 -4.95 -6.53
C VAL A 147 -15.77 -4.67 -6.37
N SER A 148 -15.23 -4.98 -5.20
CA SER A 148 -13.83 -4.77 -4.88
C SER A 148 -13.25 -5.94 -4.10
N VAL A 149 -11.93 -6.03 -4.20
CA VAL A 149 -11.11 -6.68 -3.18
C VAL A 149 -10.23 -5.57 -2.61
N GLU A 150 -10.50 -5.19 -1.37
CA GLU A 150 -9.64 -4.24 -0.64
C GLU A 150 -8.19 -4.75 -0.56
N PRO A 151 -7.20 -3.87 -0.41
CA PRO A 151 -5.79 -4.25 -0.37
C PRO A 151 -5.55 -5.37 0.65
N LEU A 152 -4.99 -6.49 0.16
CA LEU A 152 -4.74 -7.67 0.98
C LEU A 152 -3.47 -7.51 1.82
N ILE A 153 -2.49 -6.70 1.37
CA ILE A 153 -1.23 -6.52 2.08
C ILE A 153 -1.09 -5.14 2.71
N PHE A 154 -0.74 -5.12 3.99
CA PHE A 154 -0.60 -3.88 4.77
C PHE A 154 0.86 -3.53 5.09
N THR A 155 1.80 -4.43 4.76
CA THR A 155 3.23 -4.17 4.89
C THR A 155 3.66 -3.06 3.95
N ASN A 156 4.44 -2.11 4.45
CA ASN A 156 5.02 -1.03 3.65
C ASN A 156 6.54 -1.16 3.64
N TRP A 157 7.05 -2.27 3.09
CA TRP A 157 8.49 -2.56 3.11
C TRP A 157 9.26 -1.81 2.02
N ASN A 158 10.58 -1.72 2.20
CA ASN A 158 11.48 -1.03 1.29
C ASN A 158 12.69 -1.91 0.98
N GLN A 159 13.59 -1.43 0.11
CA GLN A 159 14.72 -2.21 -0.41
C GLN A 159 16.06 -1.84 0.21
N GLY A 160 16.16 -0.67 0.86
CA GLY A 160 17.37 -0.22 1.56
C GLY A 160 17.35 -0.63 3.02
N TYR A 161 18.19 0.02 3.84
CA TYR A 161 18.21 -0.24 5.29
C TYR A 161 16.85 0.05 5.96
N PRO A 162 16.40 -0.79 6.93
CA PRO A 162 17.05 -1.98 7.47
C PRO A 162 16.81 -3.28 6.68
N TRP A 163 15.97 -3.27 5.65
CA TRP A 163 15.60 -4.48 4.91
C TRP A 163 16.80 -5.15 4.21
N ASN A 164 17.79 -4.37 3.77
CA ASN A 164 19.03 -4.91 3.17
C ASN A 164 20.17 -5.18 4.17
N ALA A 165 19.91 -5.20 5.48
CA ALA A 165 20.98 -5.32 6.49
C ALA A 165 21.84 -6.60 6.32
N MET A 166 21.26 -7.66 5.76
CA MET A 166 21.96 -8.93 5.48
C MET A 166 22.43 -9.08 4.03
N CYS A 167 22.15 -8.09 3.16
CA CYS A 167 22.61 -8.10 1.77
C CYS A 167 24.12 -7.83 1.69
N PRO A 168 24.81 -8.30 0.63
CA PRO A 168 26.24 -8.06 0.44
C PRO A 168 26.66 -6.59 0.57
N ILE A 169 27.85 -6.35 1.13
CA ILE A 169 28.45 -5.01 1.20
C ILE A 169 28.86 -4.58 -0.21
N ASP A 170 28.51 -3.35 -0.57
CA ASP A 170 28.94 -2.70 -1.81
C ASP A 170 29.24 -1.22 -1.53
N ALA A 171 30.49 -0.82 -1.72
CA ALA A 171 30.93 0.55 -1.49
C ALA A 171 30.32 1.55 -2.48
N ALA A 172 29.77 1.10 -3.61
CA ALA A 172 29.05 1.93 -4.56
C ALA A 172 27.58 2.16 -4.17
N ALA A 173 27.03 1.37 -3.24
CA ALA A 173 25.64 1.51 -2.81
C ALA A 173 25.47 2.67 -1.80
N THR A 174 24.31 3.32 -1.84
CA THR A 174 24.02 4.54 -1.06
C THR A 174 24.12 4.35 0.46
N ASP A 175 23.76 3.17 0.96
CA ASP A 175 23.83 2.80 2.38
C ASP A 175 24.95 1.79 2.69
N GLY A 176 25.86 1.55 1.74
CA GLY A 176 27.01 0.64 1.88
C GLY A 176 26.68 -0.85 1.66
N ARG A 177 25.43 -1.19 1.31
CA ARG A 177 25.00 -2.55 0.96
C ARG A 177 24.15 -2.54 -0.29
N VAL A 178 24.23 -3.60 -1.08
CA VAL A 178 23.31 -3.73 -2.23
C VAL A 178 21.86 -3.75 -1.72
N PRO A 179 20.90 -3.17 -2.46
CA PRO A 179 19.49 -3.24 -2.08
C PRO A 179 19.00 -4.69 -2.11
N VAL A 180 17.92 -4.96 -1.37
CA VAL A 180 17.20 -6.26 -1.43
C VAL A 180 16.77 -6.59 -2.86
N GLY A 181 16.35 -5.56 -3.61
CA GLY A 181 15.83 -5.68 -4.96
C GLY A 181 14.30 -5.81 -4.99
N CYS A 182 13.68 -5.24 -6.01
CA CYS A 182 12.22 -5.12 -6.13
C CYS A 182 11.53 -6.49 -6.19
N VAL A 183 12.10 -7.46 -6.92
CA VAL A 183 11.55 -8.82 -7.04
C VAL A 183 11.51 -9.52 -5.70
N ALA A 184 12.61 -9.47 -4.94
CA ALA A 184 12.69 -10.08 -3.61
C ALA A 184 11.75 -9.36 -2.63
N THR A 185 11.72 -8.02 -2.66
CA THR A 185 10.85 -7.21 -1.80
C THR A 185 9.38 -7.51 -2.04
N ALA A 186 8.95 -7.61 -3.30
CA ALA A 186 7.58 -7.99 -3.65
C ALA A 186 7.25 -9.41 -3.16
N ALA A 187 8.14 -10.37 -3.40
CA ALA A 187 7.94 -11.76 -2.97
C ALA A 187 7.81 -11.88 -1.45
N VAL A 188 8.68 -11.23 -0.67
CA VAL A 188 8.63 -11.33 0.79
C VAL A 188 7.41 -10.63 1.41
N GLN A 189 6.85 -9.60 0.75
CA GLN A 189 5.58 -9.01 1.18
C GLN A 189 4.40 -9.99 0.97
N VAL A 190 4.38 -10.70 -0.16
CA VAL A 190 3.42 -11.81 -0.38
C VAL A 190 3.63 -12.93 0.64
N MET A 191 4.89 -13.27 0.96
CA MET A 191 5.17 -14.27 1.99
C MET A 191 4.71 -13.82 3.37
N LYS A 192 4.87 -12.54 3.69
CA LYS A 192 4.44 -11.98 4.96
C LYS A 192 2.93 -11.95 5.12
N TYR A 193 2.17 -11.74 4.03
CA TYR A 193 0.71 -11.86 4.02
C TYR A 193 0.24 -13.22 4.54
N TYR A 194 0.84 -14.31 4.04
CA TYR A 194 0.56 -15.66 4.52
C TYR A 194 1.26 -15.99 5.85
N ASN A 195 2.22 -15.16 6.28
CA ASN A 195 3.11 -15.44 7.41
C ASN A 195 3.72 -16.86 7.33
N TYR A 196 4.11 -17.27 6.12
CA TYR A 196 4.56 -18.62 5.78
C TYR A 196 5.82 -18.58 4.89
N PRO A 197 6.72 -19.57 5.02
CA PRO A 197 6.75 -20.64 6.02
C PRO A 197 7.41 -20.21 7.34
N GLU A 198 7.25 -21.01 8.39
CA GLU A 198 8.05 -20.85 9.63
C GLU A 198 9.53 -21.17 9.39
N TYR A 199 9.81 -22.18 8.56
CA TYR A 199 11.16 -22.61 8.18
C TYR A 199 11.26 -22.82 6.66
N GLY A 200 12.39 -22.41 6.07
CA GLY A 200 12.70 -22.72 4.68
C GLY A 200 13.09 -24.19 4.46
N ILE A 201 13.10 -24.61 3.20
CA ILE A 201 13.44 -25.96 2.75
C ILE A 201 14.79 -25.93 2.03
N GLY A 202 15.77 -26.70 2.52
CA GLY A 202 17.08 -26.81 1.88
C GLY A 202 17.92 -25.53 1.92
N SER A 203 18.74 -25.32 0.89
CA SER A 203 19.63 -24.15 0.79
C SER A 203 20.00 -23.86 -0.66
N HIS A 204 20.26 -22.59 -0.99
CA HIS A 204 20.73 -22.17 -2.31
C HIS A 204 21.89 -21.18 -2.21
N SER A 205 22.82 -21.22 -3.18
CA SER A 205 23.95 -20.30 -3.25
C SER A 205 24.31 -20.02 -4.71
N TYR A 206 24.59 -18.75 -5.03
CA TYR A 206 24.99 -18.34 -6.37
C TYR A 206 25.85 -17.07 -6.29
N TYR A 207 26.57 -16.76 -7.38
CA TYR A 207 27.19 -15.46 -7.58
C TYR A 207 26.22 -14.58 -8.35
N ALA A 208 25.79 -13.47 -7.75
CA ALA A 208 24.87 -12.54 -8.41
C ALA A 208 25.59 -11.78 -9.54
N SER A 209 25.10 -11.95 -10.78
CA SER A 209 25.61 -11.24 -11.97
C SER A 209 24.55 -10.30 -12.56
N GLY A 210 23.83 -9.56 -11.70
CA GLY A 210 22.78 -8.62 -12.10
C GLY A 210 21.54 -8.71 -11.24
N TYR A 211 20.44 -8.13 -11.74
CA TYR A 211 19.14 -8.10 -11.07
C TYR A 211 18.40 -9.45 -11.14
N ALA A 212 17.53 -9.69 -10.17
CA ALA A 212 16.69 -10.88 -10.12
C ALA A 212 15.69 -10.92 -11.29
N PHE A 213 15.39 -12.13 -11.76
CA PHE A 213 14.43 -12.38 -12.83
C PHE A 213 13.10 -12.84 -12.23
N THR A 214 12.03 -12.05 -12.37
CA THR A 214 10.73 -12.30 -11.74
C THR A 214 10.20 -13.73 -11.94
N PRO A 215 10.27 -14.33 -13.15
CA PRO A 215 9.80 -15.71 -13.36
C PRO A 215 10.53 -16.79 -12.54
N ALA A 216 11.72 -16.50 -12.01
CA ALA A 216 12.42 -17.43 -11.12
C ALA A 216 11.64 -17.69 -9.81
N LEU A 217 10.77 -16.76 -9.39
CA LEU A 217 9.93 -16.92 -8.20
C LEU A 217 8.97 -18.11 -8.30
N ALA A 218 8.42 -18.37 -9.49
CA ALA A 218 7.50 -19.49 -9.73
C ALA A 218 8.14 -20.86 -9.46
N SER A 219 9.47 -20.95 -9.51
CA SER A 219 10.20 -22.16 -9.10
C SER A 219 10.77 -22.04 -7.67
N ALA A 220 11.30 -20.88 -7.30
CA ALA A 220 11.98 -20.70 -6.02
C ALA A 220 11.03 -20.81 -4.82
N LEU A 221 9.83 -20.24 -4.90
CA LEU A 221 8.86 -20.28 -3.79
C LEU A 221 8.41 -21.73 -3.48
N PRO A 222 8.07 -22.57 -4.47
CA PRO A 222 7.78 -23.98 -4.20
C PRO A 222 9.00 -24.74 -3.67
N LEU A 223 10.16 -24.60 -4.32
CA LEU A 223 11.36 -25.39 -3.99
C LEU A 223 11.93 -25.12 -2.60
N TYR A 224 11.91 -23.86 -2.16
CA TYR A 224 12.64 -23.44 -0.95
C TYR A 224 11.73 -22.90 0.16
N PHE A 225 10.46 -22.63 -0.14
CA PHE A 225 9.55 -21.99 0.80
C PHE A 225 8.19 -22.67 0.93
N GLY A 226 7.97 -23.84 0.33
CA GLY A 226 6.75 -24.63 0.52
C GLY A 226 5.49 -24.05 -0.11
N TYR A 227 5.63 -23.21 -1.14
CA TYR A 227 4.49 -22.70 -1.91
C TYR A 227 4.00 -23.70 -2.96
N SER A 228 2.78 -23.52 -3.46
CA SER A 228 2.16 -24.37 -4.47
C SER A 228 3.02 -24.52 -5.72
N TYR A 229 3.22 -25.77 -6.16
CA TYR A 229 3.85 -26.08 -7.44
C TYR A 229 3.03 -25.60 -8.66
N ASP A 230 1.79 -25.16 -8.46
CA ASP A 230 0.97 -24.51 -9.49
C ASP A 230 1.36 -23.02 -9.69
N ALA A 231 2.28 -22.50 -8.87
CA ALA A 231 2.86 -21.16 -9.04
C ALA A 231 3.41 -21.02 -10.46
N SER A 232 2.96 -20.00 -11.18
CA SER A 232 3.30 -19.83 -12.60
C SER A 232 3.42 -18.37 -13.00
N THR A 233 4.26 -18.12 -14.01
CA THR A 233 4.37 -16.78 -14.61
C THR A 233 3.43 -16.69 -15.79
N ILE A 234 2.55 -15.70 -15.76
CA ILE A 234 1.74 -15.29 -16.91
C ILE A 234 2.24 -13.94 -17.44
N SER A 235 2.08 -13.72 -18.75
CA SER A 235 2.54 -12.50 -19.42
C SER A 235 1.41 -11.88 -20.22
N LYS A 236 1.18 -10.57 -20.02
CA LYS A 236 0.10 -9.82 -20.68
C LYS A 236 0.16 -9.95 -22.21
N ASN A 237 1.36 -9.99 -22.78
CA ASN A 237 1.58 -10.18 -24.23
C ASN A 237 1.12 -11.53 -24.79
N SER A 238 0.78 -12.49 -23.92
CA SER A 238 0.23 -13.79 -24.33
C SER A 238 -1.30 -13.78 -24.46
N TYR A 239 -1.96 -12.66 -24.13
CA TYR A 239 -3.40 -12.53 -24.14
C TYR A 239 -3.88 -11.81 -25.41
N SER A 240 -5.10 -12.13 -25.83
CA SER A 240 -5.72 -11.53 -27.02
C SER A 240 -6.40 -10.19 -26.75
N SER A 241 -6.56 -9.80 -25.48
CA SER A 241 -7.13 -8.51 -25.05
C SER A 241 -6.78 -8.23 -23.59
N ASP A 242 -6.80 -6.95 -23.21
CA ASP A 242 -6.66 -6.50 -21.81
C ASP A 242 -7.68 -7.16 -20.88
N ASN A 243 -8.93 -7.29 -21.32
CA ASN A 243 -9.99 -7.90 -20.52
C ASN A 243 -9.68 -9.35 -20.14
N ALA A 244 -9.07 -10.13 -21.04
CA ALA A 244 -8.69 -11.51 -20.74
C ALA A 244 -7.55 -11.57 -19.70
N TRP A 245 -6.59 -10.64 -19.77
CA TRP A 245 -5.56 -10.49 -18.75
C TRP A 245 -6.15 -10.09 -17.39
N ILE A 246 -7.04 -9.10 -17.39
CA ILE A 246 -7.72 -8.57 -16.20
C ILE A 246 -8.55 -9.63 -15.51
N ILE A 247 -9.23 -10.52 -16.25
CA ILE A 247 -9.98 -11.64 -15.67
C ILE A 247 -9.03 -12.53 -14.84
N ASP A 248 -7.90 -12.97 -15.39
CA ASP A 248 -6.97 -13.84 -14.67
C ASP A 248 -6.37 -13.16 -13.42
N ILE A 249 -6.06 -11.85 -13.49
CA ILE A 249 -5.59 -11.08 -12.34
C ILE A 249 -6.68 -10.98 -11.27
N LYS A 250 -7.94 -10.74 -11.65
CA LYS A 250 -9.06 -10.68 -10.72
C LYS A 250 -9.35 -12.02 -10.06
N GLU A 251 -9.30 -13.13 -10.80
CA GLU A 251 -9.53 -14.46 -10.23
C GLU A 251 -8.57 -14.78 -9.07
N GLN A 252 -7.32 -14.31 -9.15
CA GLN A 252 -6.37 -14.45 -8.05
C GLN A 252 -6.78 -13.61 -6.83
N LEU A 253 -7.15 -12.34 -7.06
CA LEU A 253 -7.55 -11.43 -5.99
C LEU A 253 -8.90 -11.81 -5.34
N ASP A 254 -9.84 -12.31 -6.13
CA ASP A 254 -11.11 -12.87 -5.66
C ASP A 254 -10.87 -14.09 -4.75
N ALA A 255 -9.87 -14.90 -5.10
CA ALA A 255 -9.36 -15.98 -4.24
C ALA A 255 -8.46 -15.50 -3.08
N LYS A 256 -8.36 -14.18 -2.87
CA LYS A 256 -7.54 -13.52 -1.84
C LYS A 256 -6.05 -13.86 -1.95
N ARG A 257 -5.53 -13.99 -3.17
CA ARG A 257 -4.13 -14.31 -3.47
C ARG A 257 -3.41 -13.08 -4.01
N PRO A 258 -2.65 -12.33 -3.19
CA PRO A 258 -1.82 -11.26 -3.71
C PRO A 258 -0.72 -11.83 -4.60
N MET A 259 -0.38 -11.11 -5.66
CA MET A 259 0.54 -11.57 -6.69
C MET A 259 1.77 -10.68 -6.78
N VAL A 260 2.93 -11.28 -7.06
CA VAL A 260 4.07 -10.49 -7.55
C VAL A 260 3.79 -10.09 -8.99
N TYR A 261 3.71 -8.79 -9.24
CA TYR A 261 3.54 -8.20 -10.56
C TYR A 261 4.84 -7.55 -11.01
N ALA A 262 5.09 -7.51 -12.31
CA ALA A 262 6.26 -6.89 -12.88
C ALA A 262 5.98 -6.27 -14.25
N GLY A 263 6.83 -5.32 -14.62
CA GLY A 263 6.83 -4.70 -15.94
C GLY A 263 8.25 -4.33 -16.35
N ARG A 264 8.51 -4.28 -17.65
CA ARG A 264 9.80 -3.87 -18.20
C ARG A 264 9.63 -2.79 -19.27
N PRO A 265 10.25 -1.61 -19.09
CA PRO A 265 10.20 -0.57 -20.11
C PRO A 265 10.75 -1.04 -21.47
N GLU A 266 10.21 -0.50 -22.56
CA GLU A 266 10.60 -0.84 -23.94
C GLU A 266 12.05 -0.45 -24.28
N ASP A 267 12.59 0.55 -23.58
CA ASP A 267 13.98 1.01 -23.77
C ASP A 267 15.04 -0.01 -23.32
N GLY A 268 14.61 -1.17 -22.82
CA GLY A 268 15.46 -2.29 -22.44
C GLY A 268 16.10 -2.13 -21.06
N THR A 269 15.76 -1.09 -20.31
CA THR A 269 16.17 -0.91 -18.91
C THR A 269 15.72 -2.07 -18.01
N ALA A 270 16.26 -2.10 -16.79
CA ALA A 270 15.94 -3.15 -15.82
C ALA A 270 14.44 -3.15 -15.51
N GLY A 271 13.85 -4.34 -15.40
CA GLY A 271 12.44 -4.48 -15.05
C GLY A 271 12.16 -4.06 -13.59
N HIS A 272 10.91 -3.73 -13.35
CA HIS A 272 10.35 -3.34 -12.07
C HIS A 272 9.41 -4.43 -11.56
N ALA A 273 9.36 -4.63 -10.25
CA ALA A 273 8.46 -5.60 -9.62
C ALA A 273 7.85 -5.01 -8.36
N TRP A 274 6.61 -5.38 -8.09
CA TRP A 274 5.77 -4.91 -7.00
C TRP A 274 4.71 -5.97 -6.67
N VAL A 275 3.82 -5.70 -5.71
CA VAL A 275 2.69 -6.59 -5.42
C VAL A 275 1.41 -5.96 -5.96
N CYS A 276 0.59 -6.77 -6.63
CA CYS A 276 -0.81 -6.46 -6.94
C CYS A 276 -1.69 -7.24 -5.96
N ASP A 277 -2.45 -6.54 -5.14
CA ASP A 277 -3.10 -7.11 -3.95
C ASP A 277 -4.52 -6.63 -3.71
N GLY A 278 -5.14 -5.95 -4.67
CA GLY A 278 -6.52 -5.52 -4.56
C GLY A 278 -7.03 -4.94 -5.87
N TYR A 279 -8.34 -4.74 -5.97
CA TYR A 279 -8.93 -4.02 -7.10
C TYR A 279 -10.24 -3.34 -6.70
N GLN A 280 -10.58 -2.28 -7.44
CA GLN A 280 -11.87 -1.62 -7.37
C GLN A 280 -12.46 -1.52 -8.77
N MET A 281 -13.67 -2.07 -8.94
CA MET A 281 -14.37 -1.97 -10.22
C MET A 281 -14.89 -0.55 -10.46
N GLU A 282 -14.88 -0.16 -11.74
CA GLU A 282 -15.52 1.04 -12.25
C GLU A 282 -16.50 0.68 -13.37
N ASP A 283 -17.76 1.06 -13.17
CA ASP A 283 -18.86 0.89 -14.14
C ASP A 283 -19.03 -0.56 -14.67
N GLY A 284 -18.67 -1.56 -13.84
CA GLY A 284 -18.87 -2.99 -14.10
C GLY A 284 -17.99 -3.62 -15.20
N GLN A 285 -17.10 -2.84 -15.82
CA GLN A 285 -16.20 -3.31 -16.89
C GLN A 285 -14.73 -3.04 -16.59
N ASP A 286 -14.42 -1.94 -15.91
CA ASP A 286 -13.04 -1.54 -15.65
C ASP A 286 -12.62 -1.86 -14.24
N ALA A 287 -11.32 -1.98 -14.04
CA ALA A 287 -10.75 -2.13 -12.72
C ALA A 287 -9.53 -1.23 -12.55
N TYR A 288 -9.43 -0.60 -11.39
CA TYR A 288 -8.15 -0.16 -10.89
C TYR A 288 -7.62 -1.21 -9.94
N PHE A 289 -6.35 -1.54 -10.07
CA PHE A 289 -5.67 -2.55 -9.28
C PHE A 289 -4.76 -1.87 -8.27
N HIS A 290 -4.87 -2.28 -7.01
CA HIS A 290 -4.03 -1.80 -5.95
C HIS A 290 -2.61 -2.35 -6.11
N MET A 291 -1.64 -1.45 -6.05
CA MET A 291 -0.23 -1.75 -6.20
C MET A 291 0.52 -1.32 -4.95
N ASN A 292 1.13 -2.29 -4.28
CA ASN A 292 2.16 -2.03 -3.29
C ASN A 292 3.53 -2.06 -3.95
N PHE A 293 4.12 -0.88 -4.13
CA PHE A 293 5.34 -0.72 -4.92
C PHE A 293 6.63 -1.13 -4.21
N GLY A 294 6.62 -1.48 -2.92
CA GLY A 294 7.84 -1.87 -2.20
C GLY A 294 8.83 -0.73 -1.99
N TRP A 295 8.32 0.49 -1.82
CA TRP A 295 9.09 1.73 -1.57
C TRP A 295 8.68 2.42 -0.26
N GLY A 296 8.38 1.65 0.78
CA GLY A 296 7.98 2.21 2.08
C GLY A 296 6.60 2.86 2.07
N GLY A 297 5.69 2.38 1.22
CA GLY A 297 4.38 2.99 0.97
C GLY A 297 4.40 4.18 0.01
N SER A 298 5.58 4.63 -0.44
CA SER A 298 5.69 5.75 -1.37
C SER A 298 5.02 5.43 -2.70
N GLY A 299 3.95 6.14 -3.02
CA GLY A 299 3.25 6.02 -4.30
C GLY A 299 2.32 4.81 -4.39
N ASN A 300 2.20 3.97 -3.36
CA ASN A 300 1.22 2.88 -3.34
C ASN A 300 -0.18 3.39 -3.70
N GLY A 301 -0.94 2.58 -4.42
CA GLY A 301 -2.28 2.96 -4.81
C GLY A 301 -2.80 2.19 -6.01
N TYR A 302 -3.98 2.61 -6.45
CA TYR A 302 -4.76 2.03 -7.51
C TYR A 302 -4.31 2.56 -8.89
N CYS A 303 -3.93 1.66 -9.79
CA CYS A 303 -3.53 1.93 -11.17
C CYS A 303 -4.41 1.12 -12.14
N THR A 304 -4.74 1.68 -13.31
CA THR A 304 -5.42 0.91 -14.36
C THR A 304 -4.42 0.05 -15.16
N LEU A 305 -4.85 -1.15 -15.54
CA LEU A 305 -4.11 -2.03 -16.46
C LEU A 305 -4.65 -1.97 -17.89
N ASP A 306 -5.77 -1.28 -18.10
CA ASP A 306 -6.46 -1.11 -19.37
C ASP A 306 -5.74 -0.10 -20.27
N ASN A 307 -6.01 -0.22 -21.57
CA ASN A 307 -5.76 0.85 -22.51
C ASN A 307 -6.61 2.09 -22.19
N ILE A 308 -5.94 3.21 -21.88
CA ILE A 308 -6.61 4.42 -21.38
C ILE A 308 -7.24 5.27 -22.50
N ILE A 309 -7.01 4.96 -23.77
CA ILE A 309 -7.47 5.77 -24.93
C ILE A 309 -8.56 5.07 -25.77
N THR A 310 -8.68 3.74 -25.73
CA THR A 310 -9.72 3.02 -26.47
C THR A 310 -10.21 1.76 -25.75
N TYR A 311 -11.52 1.54 -25.74
CA TYR A 311 -12.07 0.19 -25.62
C TYR A 311 -12.08 -0.40 -27.01
N ALA A 312 -11.57 -1.63 -27.14
CA ALA A 312 -11.61 -2.44 -28.34
C ALA A 312 -12.80 -2.10 -29.27
N THR A 313 -12.56 -1.33 -30.33
CA THR A 313 -13.33 -1.52 -31.56
C THR A 313 -12.56 -2.55 -32.35
N GLY A 314 -13.09 -3.79 -32.36
CA GLY A 314 -12.45 -4.93 -33.00
C GLY A 314 -11.95 -4.61 -34.41
N GLY A 315 -10.67 -4.90 -34.66
CA GLY A 315 -10.09 -4.94 -36.01
C GLY A 315 -8.95 -3.95 -36.33
N GLY A 316 -8.47 -3.15 -35.38
CA GLY A 316 -7.28 -2.29 -35.57
C GLY A 316 -6.03 -2.87 -34.90
N SER A 317 -4.84 -2.67 -35.50
CA SER A 317 -3.56 -2.88 -34.84
C SER A 317 -3.46 -1.91 -33.67
N GLN A 318 -3.81 -2.37 -32.47
CA GLN A 318 -3.52 -1.64 -31.24
C GLN A 318 -2.00 -1.64 -31.10
N ASP A 319 -1.39 -0.45 -31.08
CA ASP A 319 -0.09 -0.28 -30.44
C ASP A 319 -0.37 -0.45 -28.95
N ASP A 320 -0.48 -1.72 -28.55
CA ASP A 320 -0.79 -2.11 -27.18
C ASP A 320 0.49 -1.80 -26.41
N PHE A 321 0.51 -0.69 -25.64
CA PHE A 321 1.65 -0.16 -24.88
C PHE A 321 2.05 -1.09 -23.72
N ASN A 322 2.09 -2.39 -23.99
CA ASN A 322 2.35 -3.48 -23.08
C ASN A 322 3.86 -3.60 -22.89
N LEU A 323 4.36 -2.79 -21.96
CA LEU A 323 5.73 -2.78 -21.45
C LEU A 323 6.11 -4.12 -20.74
N ASP A 324 6.03 -5.25 -21.45
CA ASP A 324 6.30 -6.63 -20.99
C ASP A 324 5.81 -6.90 -19.56
N GLN A 325 4.51 -6.67 -19.35
CA GLN A 325 3.86 -6.88 -18.06
C GLN A 325 3.69 -8.38 -17.78
N ARG A 326 3.92 -8.77 -16.53
CA ARG A 326 3.86 -10.16 -16.06
C ARG A 326 3.36 -10.23 -14.63
N ALA A 327 2.75 -11.35 -14.27
CA ALA A 327 2.35 -11.67 -12.91
C ALA A 327 2.80 -13.09 -12.56
N ILE A 328 3.13 -13.31 -11.30
CA ILE A 328 3.30 -14.64 -10.71
C ILE A 328 2.02 -14.97 -9.98
N ILE A 329 1.25 -15.90 -10.54
CA ILE A 329 -0.05 -16.33 -10.03
C ILE A 329 0.08 -17.64 -9.25
N ASN A 330 -1.00 -18.03 -8.55
CA ASN A 330 -1.06 -19.23 -7.72
C ASN A 330 0.01 -19.25 -6.62
N LEU A 331 0.31 -18.07 -6.05
CA LEU A 331 1.18 -17.92 -4.89
C LEU A 331 0.37 -18.11 -3.61
N TYR A 332 0.33 -19.35 -3.12
CA TYR A 332 -0.23 -19.71 -1.81
C TYR A 332 0.59 -20.87 -1.20
N PRO A 333 0.60 -21.03 0.14
CA PRO A 333 1.22 -22.16 0.81
C PRO A 333 0.68 -23.51 0.33
N ASP A 334 1.56 -24.49 0.13
CA ASP A 334 1.22 -25.88 -0.22
C ASP A 334 1.31 -26.77 1.02
N ASP A 335 0.47 -26.45 2.00
CA ASP A 335 0.36 -27.20 3.24
C ASP A 335 -1.12 -27.50 3.50
N ALA A 336 -1.44 -28.78 3.71
CA ALA A 336 -2.81 -29.23 3.91
C ALA A 336 -3.41 -28.77 5.25
N ASP A 337 -2.55 -28.41 6.21
CA ASP A 337 -2.96 -27.88 7.52
C ASP A 337 -3.00 -26.35 7.55
N TYR A 338 -2.73 -25.67 6.42
CA TYR A 338 -2.78 -24.22 6.28
C TYR A 338 -4.16 -23.75 5.76
N PRO A 339 -4.72 -22.63 6.27
CA PRO A 339 -4.18 -21.77 7.32
C PRO A 339 -4.20 -22.46 8.69
N TYR A 340 -3.16 -22.23 9.50
CA TYR A 340 -3.06 -22.85 10.82
C TYR A 340 -4.12 -22.36 11.82
N HIS A 341 -4.87 -21.31 11.46
CA HIS A 341 -5.75 -20.57 12.33
C HIS A 341 -5.01 -20.13 13.61
N CYS A 342 -5.77 -19.66 14.58
CA CYS A 342 -5.19 -19.21 15.83
C CYS A 342 -4.61 -20.38 16.66
N ASN A 343 -3.37 -20.19 17.11
CA ASN A 343 -2.78 -20.96 18.21
C ASN A 343 -3.01 -20.24 19.55
N SER A 344 -3.09 -20.98 20.66
CA SER A 344 -3.42 -20.40 21.97
C SER A 344 -2.49 -19.26 22.41
N ASN A 345 -1.19 -19.31 22.08
CA ASN A 345 -0.22 -18.24 22.36
C ASN A 345 0.69 -17.99 21.15
N ASN A 346 0.72 -16.75 20.67
CA ASN A 346 1.52 -16.29 19.53
C ASN A 346 2.52 -15.22 20.01
N TYR A 347 3.82 -15.46 19.86
CA TYR A 347 4.87 -14.54 20.30
C TYR A 347 5.41 -13.71 19.14
N ILE A 348 5.49 -12.40 19.34
CA ILE A 348 5.87 -11.42 18.31
C ILE A 348 7.09 -10.65 18.82
N GLY A 349 8.28 -11.05 18.35
CA GLY A 349 9.58 -10.63 18.90
C GLY A 349 10.29 -9.45 18.22
N GLY A 350 9.76 -9.00 17.08
CA GLY A 350 10.34 -7.92 16.27
C GLY A 350 10.04 -6.51 16.80
N ILE A 351 10.68 -5.50 16.20
CA ILE A 351 10.41 -4.09 16.54
C ILE A 351 9.33 -3.46 15.66
N GLU A 352 8.91 -4.12 14.59
CA GLU A 352 7.78 -3.73 13.76
C GLU A 352 7.31 -4.94 12.96
N GLY A 353 6.05 -4.90 12.50
CA GLY A 353 5.53 -5.93 11.61
C GLY A 353 4.00 -5.96 11.59
N THR A 354 3.49 -6.94 10.85
CA THR A 354 2.06 -7.24 10.76
C THR A 354 1.77 -8.64 11.29
N PHE A 355 0.58 -8.85 11.83
CA PHE A 355 0.04 -10.15 12.25
C PHE A 355 -1.49 -10.11 12.18
N ASN A 356 -2.12 -11.28 12.18
CA ASN A 356 -3.57 -11.42 12.08
C ASN A 356 -4.08 -12.53 13.01
N ASP A 357 -5.40 -12.72 13.02
CA ASP A 357 -6.07 -13.73 13.83
C ASP A 357 -5.77 -15.19 13.41
N GLY A 358 -5.08 -15.40 12.29
CA GLY A 358 -4.70 -16.70 11.76
C GLY A 358 -5.59 -17.21 10.64
N SER A 359 -6.72 -16.55 10.33
CA SER A 359 -7.62 -16.98 9.24
C SER A 359 -7.11 -16.62 7.84
N VAL A 360 -6.29 -15.56 7.72
CA VAL A 360 -5.65 -15.09 6.48
C VAL A 360 -6.67 -14.77 5.37
N ASN A 361 -6.97 -15.74 4.51
CA ASN A 361 -7.92 -15.65 3.40
C ASN A 361 -9.26 -16.34 3.67
N GLU A 362 -9.44 -16.90 4.86
CA GLU A 362 -10.68 -17.51 5.34
C GLU A 362 -11.31 -16.69 6.47
N ASP A 363 -12.52 -17.06 6.88
CA ASP A 363 -13.13 -16.56 8.11
C ASP A 363 -12.52 -17.28 9.33
N TYR A 364 -12.41 -16.62 10.48
CA TYR A 364 -11.89 -17.26 11.69
C TYR A 364 -12.82 -18.38 12.19
N GLN A 365 -12.27 -19.30 12.99
CA GLN A 365 -13.05 -20.38 13.56
C GLN A 365 -13.73 -19.97 14.88
N ASN A 366 -14.89 -20.57 15.12
CA ASN A 366 -15.68 -20.45 16.35
C ASN A 366 -14.99 -21.14 17.55
N GLY A 367 -15.32 -20.73 18.77
CA GLY A 367 -14.88 -21.35 20.02
C GLY A 367 -13.39 -21.14 20.35
N ASN A 368 -12.73 -20.18 19.72
CA ASN A 368 -11.31 -19.91 19.87
C ASN A 368 -10.99 -18.98 21.05
N ASN A 369 -9.80 -19.16 21.60
CA ASN A 369 -9.22 -18.25 22.60
C ASN A 369 -7.72 -18.07 22.32
N CYS A 370 -7.40 -16.92 21.73
CA CYS A 370 -6.15 -16.63 21.06
C CYS A 370 -5.39 -15.53 21.77
N ASN A 371 -4.13 -15.78 22.11
CA ASN A 371 -3.29 -14.77 22.72
C ASN A 371 -2.18 -14.35 21.78
N TYR A 372 -1.93 -13.05 21.67
CA TYR A 372 -0.82 -12.47 20.92
C TYR A 372 0.01 -11.61 21.87
N ILE A 373 1.30 -11.89 21.93
CA ILE A 373 2.22 -11.31 22.89
C ILE A 373 3.29 -10.58 22.09
N ILE A 374 3.15 -9.26 22.00
CA ILE A 374 4.16 -8.39 21.41
C ILE A 374 5.21 -8.12 22.47
N GLU A 375 6.39 -8.67 22.27
CA GLU A 375 7.54 -8.55 23.16
C GLU A 375 8.81 -8.30 22.33
N PRO A 376 9.15 -7.03 22.05
CA PRO A 376 10.31 -6.66 21.27
C PRO A 376 11.59 -7.06 22.02
N THR A 377 12.19 -8.16 21.58
CA THR A 377 13.27 -8.87 22.29
C THR A 377 14.53 -8.04 22.55
N CYS A 378 14.76 -7.00 21.75
CA CYS A 378 15.92 -6.12 21.90
C CYS A 378 15.64 -4.80 22.62
N ALA A 379 14.36 -4.43 22.81
CA ALA A 379 13.99 -3.08 23.22
C ALA A 379 14.11 -2.89 24.73
N ALA A 380 14.59 -1.72 25.16
CA ALA A 380 14.75 -1.44 26.58
C ALA A 380 13.40 -1.29 27.29
N ILE A 381 13.45 -1.30 28.63
CA ILE A 381 12.30 -1.17 29.55
C ILE A 381 11.45 0.10 29.34
N TYR A 382 11.89 1.06 28.52
CA TYR A 382 11.20 2.32 28.25
C TYR A 382 10.69 2.47 26.80
N SER A 383 10.83 1.43 25.99
CA SER A 383 10.16 1.36 24.70
C SER A 383 8.65 1.19 24.89
N TYR A 384 7.87 1.64 23.92
CA TYR A 384 6.43 1.41 23.88
C TYR A 384 6.01 0.88 22.53
N VAL A 385 4.93 0.10 22.53
CA VAL A 385 4.32 -0.45 21.32
C VAL A 385 3.24 0.52 20.87
N GLU A 386 3.25 0.81 19.57
CA GLU A 386 2.18 1.42 18.82
C GLU A 386 1.51 0.33 17.99
N LEU A 387 0.20 0.15 18.18
CA LEU A 387 -0.62 -0.85 17.49
C LEU A 387 -1.72 -0.14 16.71
N SER A 388 -1.99 -0.59 15.50
CA SER A 388 -3.12 -0.19 14.68
C SER A 388 -3.75 -1.41 14.01
N PHE A 389 -5.04 -1.36 13.74
CA PHE A 389 -5.72 -2.37 12.93
C PHE A 389 -5.82 -1.88 11.50
N ASP A 390 -5.30 -2.66 10.58
CA ASP A 390 -5.38 -2.39 9.15
C ASP A 390 -6.69 -2.92 8.56
N ARG A 391 -7.21 -4.01 9.15
CA ARG A 391 -8.53 -4.58 8.91
C ARG A 391 -9.12 -5.04 10.24
N PHE A 392 -10.41 -4.81 10.45
CA PHE A 392 -11.11 -5.29 11.63
C PHE A 392 -12.56 -5.67 11.29
N ASP A 393 -12.86 -6.97 11.35
CA ASP A 393 -14.19 -7.52 11.14
C ASP A 393 -14.41 -8.74 12.07
N VAL A 394 -15.17 -8.52 13.14
CA VAL A 394 -15.50 -9.54 14.16
C VAL A 394 -17.01 -9.63 14.28
N ASN A 395 -17.54 -10.82 14.60
CA ASN A 395 -18.98 -11.08 14.59
C ASN A 395 -19.59 -10.93 15.98
N LEU A 396 -20.93 -10.93 16.02
CA LEU A 396 -21.71 -10.74 17.23
C LEU A 396 -21.45 -11.87 18.21
N GLY A 397 -20.85 -11.54 19.35
CA GLY A 397 -20.48 -12.51 20.39
C GLY A 397 -18.97 -12.62 20.58
N ASP A 398 -18.19 -12.18 19.60
CA ASP A 398 -16.74 -12.21 19.64
C ASP A 398 -16.16 -10.94 20.26
N VAL A 399 -15.00 -11.09 20.92
CA VAL A 399 -14.37 -9.99 21.66
C VAL A 399 -12.86 -10.01 21.44
N LEU A 400 -12.30 -8.85 21.10
CA LEU A 400 -10.87 -8.59 21.11
C LEU A 400 -10.52 -7.61 22.24
N LYS A 401 -9.63 -8.02 23.15
CA LYS A 401 -9.14 -7.22 24.27
C LYS A 401 -7.64 -6.96 24.14
N ILE A 402 -7.23 -5.75 24.48
CA ILE A 402 -5.84 -5.29 24.39
C ILE A 402 -5.41 -4.82 25.76
N TYR A 403 -4.23 -5.25 26.20
CA TYR A 403 -3.72 -5.06 27.55
C TYR A 403 -2.37 -4.35 27.52
N ASP A 404 -2.15 -3.49 28.53
CA ASP A 404 -0.98 -2.63 28.68
C ASP A 404 0.20 -3.38 29.32
N GLY A 405 0.84 -4.25 28.54
CA GLY A 405 1.95 -5.10 28.95
C GLY A 405 1.85 -6.50 28.33
N ASN A 406 2.73 -7.42 28.70
CA ASN A 406 2.83 -8.75 28.07
C ASN A 406 1.95 -9.85 28.71
N SER A 407 0.93 -9.49 29.50
CA SER A 407 0.05 -10.46 30.16
C SER A 407 -1.39 -9.97 30.32
N SER A 408 -2.35 -10.89 30.46
CA SER A 408 -3.77 -10.59 30.70
C SER A 408 -4.08 -9.98 32.08
N GLU A 409 -3.09 -9.92 32.98
CA GLU A 409 -3.25 -9.35 34.33
C GLU A 409 -2.97 -7.84 34.36
N THR A 410 -2.57 -7.24 33.24
CA THR A 410 -2.34 -5.80 33.14
C THR A 410 -3.63 -5.02 32.81
N GLU A 411 -3.52 -3.70 32.73
CA GLU A 411 -4.66 -2.82 32.48
C GLU A 411 -5.17 -2.97 31.04
N ILE A 412 -6.49 -2.93 30.83
CA ILE A 412 -7.09 -2.99 29.50
C ILE A 412 -6.95 -1.62 28.82
N LEU A 413 -6.30 -1.61 27.64
CA LEU A 413 -6.19 -0.45 26.76
C LEU A 413 -7.41 -0.29 25.85
N GLY A 414 -8.04 -1.40 25.47
CA GLY A 414 -9.21 -1.41 24.59
C GLY A 414 -9.92 -2.76 24.57
N GLU A 415 -11.23 -2.71 24.34
CA GLU A 415 -12.10 -3.86 24.13
C GLU A 415 -12.97 -3.56 22.91
N TYR A 416 -12.97 -4.47 21.94
CA TYR A 416 -13.60 -4.29 20.63
C TYR A 416 -14.46 -5.50 20.27
N THR A 417 -15.62 -5.24 19.68
CA THR A 417 -16.68 -6.21 19.39
C THR A 417 -17.38 -5.89 18.06
N TYR A 418 -18.40 -6.68 17.71
CA TYR A 418 -19.19 -6.45 16.50
C TYR A 418 -19.73 -5.02 16.38
N GLY A 419 -19.50 -4.42 15.20
CA GLY A 419 -19.94 -3.06 14.88
C GLY A 419 -18.95 -1.97 15.29
N ASP A 420 -17.90 -2.30 16.06
CA ASP A 420 -16.82 -1.35 16.29
C ASP A 420 -16.02 -1.12 15.01
N THR A 421 -15.94 0.13 14.58
CA THR A 421 -15.10 0.53 13.45
C THR A 421 -13.75 1.02 13.97
N ILE A 422 -12.70 0.22 13.80
CA ILE A 422 -11.33 0.63 14.08
C ILE A 422 -10.70 1.05 12.75
N LEU A 423 -10.54 2.36 12.55
CA LEU A 423 -9.83 2.87 11.39
C LEU A 423 -8.31 2.71 11.59
N PRO A 424 -7.49 2.55 10.53
CA PRO A 424 -6.03 2.44 10.63
C PRO A 424 -5.34 3.61 11.35
N ASN A 425 -6.01 4.76 11.43
CA ASN A 425 -5.50 5.94 12.14
C ASN A 425 -5.74 5.90 13.66
N ASN A 426 -6.54 4.95 14.17
CA ASN A 426 -6.77 4.76 15.60
C ASN A 426 -5.63 3.94 16.19
N LYS A 427 -4.59 4.65 16.63
CA LYS A 427 -3.41 4.04 17.25
C LYS A 427 -3.62 3.80 18.73
N ILE A 428 -3.31 2.59 19.17
CA ILE A 428 -3.27 2.18 20.57
C ILE A 428 -1.81 2.16 21.00
N TYR A 429 -1.53 2.73 22.17
CA TYR A 429 -0.17 2.84 22.69
C TYR A 429 -0.06 2.11 24.02
N SER A 430 1.00 1.33 24.19
CA SER A 430 1.34 0.82 25.51
C SER A 430 1.90 1.97 26.34
N THR A 431 1.57 1.97 27.63
CA THR A 431 2.04 2.95 28.60
C THR A 431 2.89 2.31 29.69
N LYS A 432 2.83 0.97 29.83
CA LYS A 432 3.56 0.19 30.83
C LYS A 432 4.34 -0.94 30.17
N GLY A 433 5.65 -0.94 30.41
CA GLY A 433 6.54 -2.00 29.91
C GLY A 433 6.81 -1.92 28.41
N ASN A 434 7.60 -2.85 27.92
CA ASN A 434 8.07 -2.92 26.54
C ASN A 434 7.13 -3.74 25.61
N GLY A 435 5.89 -4.05 26.00
CA GLY A 435 5.07 -5.00 25.24
C GLY A 435 3.56 -4.77 25.31
N MET A 436 2.83 -5.59 24.55
CA MET A 436 1.36 -5.64 24.54
C MET A 436 0.89 -7.09 24.53
N TYR A 437 -0.27 -7.32 25.14
CA TYR A 437 -0.96 -8.60 25.17
C TYR A 437 -2.34 -8.40 24.58
N ILE A 438 -2.70 -9.23 23.61
CA ILE A 438 -3.96 -9.15 22.90
C ILE A 438 -4.63 -10.51 23.06
N ASN A 439 -5.91 -10.50 23.44
CA ASN A 439 -6.73 -11.68 23.56
C ASN A 439 -7.92 -11.58 22.63
N PHE A 440 -8.09 -12.57 21.75
CA PHE A 440 -9.24 -12.68 20.87
C PHE A 440 -10.01 -13.95 21.20
N THR A 441 -11.28 -13.79 21.58
CA THR A 441 -12.17 -14.89 21.94
C THR A 441 -13.38 -14.90 21.03
N THR A 442 -13.70 -16.08 20.47
CA THR A 442 -14.84 -16.25 19.57
C THR A 442 -15.93 -17.13 20.19
N ASP A 443 -17.18 -16.88 19.79
CA ASP A 443 -18.33 -17.67 20.20
C ASP A 443 -18.49 -18.95 19.38
N GLU A 444 -19.53 -19.74 19.64
CA GLU A 444 -19.76 -21.04 18.97
C GLU A 444 -20.61 -20.92 17.68
N GLN A 445 -21.13 -19.73 17.33
CA GLN A 445 -22.19 -19.56 16.33
C GLN A 445 -21.71 -18.88 15.05
N TYR A 446 -21.10 -17.70 15.15
CA TYR A 446 -20.87 -16.85 14.00
C TYR A 446 -19.39 -16.48 13.87
N ASN A 447 -18.93 -16.37 12.63
CA ASN A 447 -17.59 -15.92 12.30
C ASN A 447 -17.62 -14.84 11.22
N ALA A 448 -16.47 -14.23 10.98
CA ALA A 448 -16.27 -13.18 10.00
C ALA A 448 -14.82 -13.22 9.49
N SER A 449 -14.43 -12.27 8.65
CA SER A 449 -13.12 -12.27 7.99
C SER A 449 -11.95 -11.88 8.91
N GLY A 450 -12.22 -11.57 10.17
CA GLY A 450 -11.20 -11.37 11.20
C GLY A 450 -10.48 -10.03 11.09
N TRP A 451 -9.25 -9.98 11.59
CA TRP A 451 -8.52 -8.74 11.75
C TRP A 451 -7.04 -8.90 11.40
N ASN A 452 -6.46 -7.83 10.87
CA ASN A 452 -5.03 -7.70 10.65
C ASN A 452 -4.54 -6.46 11.39
N ALA A 453 -3.47 -6.61 12.15
CA ALA A 453 -2.86 -5.54 12.92
C ALA A 453 -1.42 -5.28 12.49
N SER A 454 -1.06 -4.01 12.49
CA SER A 454 0.30 -3.51 12.36
C SER A 454 0.79 -3.02 13.71
N TYR A 455 2.04 -3.33 14.04
CA TYR A 455 2.68 -2.79 15.23
C TYR A 455 4.04 -2.20 14.92
N LYS A 456 4.43 -1.23 15.74
CA LYS A 456 5.77 -0.66 15.77
C LYS A 456 6.18 -0.41 17.21
N THR A 457 7.41 -0.75 17.52
CA THR A 457 8.06 -0.47 18.78
C THR A 457 8.83 0.83 18.64
N ASN A 458 8.40 1.82 19.40
CA ASN A 458 9.11 3.08 19.52
C ASN A 458 10.17 2.94 20.62
N LEU A 459 11.44 2.94 20.20
CA LEU A 459 12.58 2.76 21.10
C LEU A 459 12.84 3.98 21.98
N CYS A 460 12.42 5.17 21.55
CA CYS A 460 12.50 6.37 22.38
C CYS A 460 11.32 6.42 23.37
N PRO A 461 11.53 6.73 24.66
CA PRO A 461 10.42 6.92 25.59
C PRO A 461 9.52 8.10 25.20
N ILE A 462 8.22 7.97 25.48
CA ILE A 462 7.30 9.13 25.53
C ILE A 462 7.80 10.01 26.69
N GLU A 463 8.12 11.27 26.38
CA GLU A 463 8.63 12.32 27.29
C GLU A 463 8.77 11.90 28.76
N LYS A 464 9.98 11.52 29.17
CA LYS A 464 10.24 11.13 30.56
C LYS A 464 10.87 12.26 31.35
N ASP A 465 10.27 12.56 32.50
CA ASP A 465 10.80 13.49 33.49
C ASP A 465 11.81 12.78 34.41
N PHE A 466 13.05 13.27 34.41
CA PHE A 466 14.10 12.89 35.33
C PHE A 466 14.19 13.90 36.47
N GLY A 467 13.36 13.69 37.50
CA GLY A 467 13.28 14.56 38.68
C GLY A 467 14.31 14.28 39.78
N LYS A 468 15.23 13.32 39.58
CA LYS A 468 16.24 12.95 40.58
C LYS A 468 17.52 13.77 40.43
N LYS A 469 18.16 14.09 41.56
CA LYS A 469 19.43 14.83 41.60
C LYS A 469 20.57 14.15 40.81
N ASN A 470 20.57 12.81 40.75
CA ASN A 470 21.44 12.01 39.89
C ASN A 470 20.59 10.91 39.24
N ASP A 471 20.72 10.72 37.93
CA ASP A 471 20.04 9.65 37.20
C ASP A 471 20.86 9.18 35.99
N VAL A 472 20.53 8.01 35.45
CA VAL A 472 21.14 7.47 34.23
C VAL A 472 20.11 7.49 33.12
N LEU A 473 20.45 8.19 32.04
CA LEU A 473 19.68 8.23 30.80
C LEU A 473 20.11 7.04 29.95
N ASN A 474 19.17 6.16 29.64
CA ASN A 474 19.34 5.19 28.56
C ASN A 474 18.59 5.74 27.33
N ASP A 475 19.19 5.53 26.18
CA ASP A 475 18.67 6.01 24.90
C ASP A 475 17.40 5.25 24.43
N GLY A 476 17.03 4.20 25.17
CA GLY A 476 15.83 3.39 25.05
C GLY A 476 15.99 2.22 24.06
N SER A 477 17.10 2.17 23.33
CA SER A 477 17.36 1.15 22.33
C SER A 477 17.67 -0.23 22.91
N GLY A 478 18.24 -0.29 24.11
CA GLY A 478 18.67 -1.55 24.71
C GLY A 478 19.75 -2.22 23.87
N LEU A 479 19.43 -3.38 23.28
CA LEU A 479 20.29 -4.10 22.33
C LEU A 479 19.91 -3.84 20.86
N CYS A 480 18.85 -3.05 20.59
CA CYS A 480 18.42 -2.76 19.23
C CYS A 480 19.39 -1.80 18.52
N VAL A 481 19.66 -2.02 17.23
CA VAL A 481 20.41 -1.08 16.39
C VAL A 481 19.53 0.12 16.05
N TYR A 482 20.04 1.35 16.23
CA TYR A 482 19.32 2.58 15.89
C TYR A 482 18.95 2.66 14.40
N GLY A 483 17.67 2.95 14.14
CA GLY A 483 17.23 3.66 12.94
C GLY A 483 17.25 5.18 13.15
N ALA A 484 16.87 5.95 12.13
CA ALA A 484 16.71 7.40 12.27
C ALA A 484 15.62 7.73 13.31
N SER A 485 16.02 8.08 14.53
CA SER A 485 15.13 8.34 15.66
C SER A 485 15.50 9.66 16.34
N SER A 486 14.49 10.39 16.85
CA SER A 486 14.70 11.60 17.66
C SER A 486 14.06 11.38 19.03
N CYS A 487 14.91 11.20 20.06
CA CYS A 487 14.45 11.03 21.43
C CYS A 487 14.52 12.37 22.18
N LYS A 488 13.50 12.66 23.00
CA LYS A 488 13.46 13.85 23.87
C LYS A 488 13.40 13.43 25.33
N TYR A 489 14.30 13.98 26.13
CA TYR A 489 14.39 13.74 27.57
C TYR A 489 14.18 15.06 28.31
N ILE A 490 13.36 15.06 29.37
CA ILE A 490 13.12 16.24 30.21
C ILE A 490 13.85 16.06 31.52
N LEU A 491 14.82 16.93 31.81
CA LEU A 491 15.55 16.92 33.08
C LEU A 491 14.96 18.00 34.00
N ASN A 492 14.17 17.59 34.99
CA ASN A 492 13.52 18.52 35.93
C ASN A 492 13.74 18.13 37.41
N PRO A 493 14.99 17.97 37.89
CA PRO A 493 15.26 17.79 39.30
C PRO A 493 14.87 19.03 40.10
N ASN A 494 14.02 18.84 41.11
CA ASN A 494 13.64 19.91 42.04
C ASN A 494 14.89 20.57 42.62
N ASP A 495 14.93 21.91 42.60
CA ASP A 495 16.00 22.76 43.14
C ASP A 495 17.36 22.73 42.42
N ALA A 496 17.44 22.20 41.19
CA ALA A 496 18.68 22.24 40.40
C ALA A 496 18.94 23.62 39.79
N THR A 497 20.15 24.15 40.00
CA THR A 497 20.62 25.40 39.39
C THR A 497 21.63 25.18 38.27
N THR A 498 22.18 23.97 38.17
CA THR A 498 23.14 23.55 37.14
C THR A 498 22.89 22.10 36.75
N PHE A 499 23.19 21.77 35.50
CA PHE A 499 23.11 20.41 34.95
C PHE A 499 24.49 19.96 34.49
N THR A 500 24.81 18.68 34.67
CA THR A 500 26.03 18.05 34.13
C THR A 500 25.62 16.76 33.46
N LEU A 501 25.88 16.65 32.16
CA LEU A 501 25.63 15.44 31.37
C LEU A 501 26.97 14.76 31.07
N ASN A 502 27.12 13.50 31.48
CA ASN A 502 28.28 12.68 31.17
C ASN A 502 27.82 11.46 30.37
N PHE A 503 28.45 11.21 29.23
CA PHE A 503 28.21 9.99 28.46
C PHE A 503 29.04 8.84 29.03
N SER A 504 28.37 7.80 29.51
CA SER A 504 29.03 6.59 30.02
C SER A 504 29.38 5.59 28.91
N GLU A 505 28.61 5.59 27.83
CA GLU A 505 28.77 4.69 26.67
C GLU A 505 28.19 5.37 25.42
N PHE A 506 28.83 5.18 24.28
CA PHE A 506 28.37 5.70 22.98
C PHE A 506 28.97 4.86 21.85
N GLU A 507 28.14 4.06 21.18
CA GLU A 507 28.55 3.22 20.06
C GLU A 507 27.96 3.76 18.76
N ASN A 508 28.79 3.97 17.73
CA ASN A 508 28.36 4.51 16.45
C ASN A 508 28.77 3.57 15.32
N ASN A 509 27.78 3.01 14.63
CA ASN A 509 28.01 2.07 13.53
C ASN A 509 28.49 2.74 12.23
N ASN A 510 28.55 4.07 12.14
CA ASN A 510 29.10 4.76 10.98
C ASN A 510 29.99 5.96 11.35
N LYS A 511 31.20 6.00 10.77
CA LYS A 511 32.18 7.09 10.87
C LYS A 511 31.69 8.38 10.18
N ILE A 512 30.68 9.06 10.73
CA ILE A 512 30.34 10.45 10.35
C ILE A 512 30.72 11.37 11.52
N PRO A 513 31.59 12.37 11.32
CA PRO A 513 31.98 13.30 12.37
C PRO A 513 30.87 14.33 12.60
N TYR A 514 30.38 14.48 13.82
CA TYR A 514 29.47 15.58 14.18
C TYR A 514 30.13 16.61 15.11
N LYS A 515 29.81 17.86 14.81
CA LYS A 515 30.10 19.07 15.59
C LYS A 515 29.08 19.23 16.70
N TRP A 516 29.55 19.53 17.90
CA TRP A 516 28.74 19.98 19.03
C TRP A 516 28.37 21.46 18.86
N PHE A 517 27.09 21.80 19.02
CA PHE A 517 26.69 23.16 19.37
C PHE A 517 26.48 23.19 20.89
N SER A 518 27.26 24.05 21.54
CA SER A 518 27.19 24.39 22.97
C SER A 518 25.95 25.20 23.31
#